data_AF-A0A8C2UR70-F1
#
_entry.id   AF-A0A8C2UR70-F1
#
_cell.length_a   1.000
_cell.length_b   1.000
_cell.length_c   1.000
_cell.angle_alpha   90.00
_cell.angle_beta   90.00
_cell.angle_gamma   90.00
#
_symmetry.space_group_name_H-M   'P 1'
#
loop_
_entity.id
_entity.type
_entity.pdbx_description
1 polymer ?
#
loop_
_entity_poly.entity_id
_entity_poly.type
_entity_poly.pdbx_seq_one_letter_code
_entity_poly.pdbx_strand_id
1 'polypeptide(L)'
;AQYLAAKALKKQSWRFHTKYMMWFQRHEEPKTITDEFEQVSSLPTGVPVAGTYIYFDYEKWGQRKKEGFTFEYRYLEDRDLQ
;
A
#
# COMPACT_ATOMS: atom_id res chain seq x y z
N ALA A 1 -9.62 14.41 -15.65
CA ALA A 1 -8.93 14.86 -14.43
C ALA A 1 -8.62 13.72 -13.47
N GLN A 2 -9.61 12.91 -13.06
CA GLN A 2 -9.44 11.82 -12.07
C GLN A 2 -8.36 10.78 -12.45
N TYR A 3 -8.33 10.32 -13.70
CA TYR A 3 -7.30 9.39 -14.18
C TYR A 3 -5.87 9.94 -14.05
N LEU A 4 -5.67 11.23 -14.38
CA LEU A 4 -4.35 11.88 -14.26
C LEU A 4 -3.94 12.04 -12.79
N ALA A 5 -4.90 12.35 -11.91
CA ALA A 5 -4.66 12.41 -10.46
C ALA A 5 -4.31 11.03 -9.89
N ALA A 6 -5.05 9.98 -10.26
CA ALA A 6 -4.75 8.61 -9.87
C ALA A 6 -3.36 8.17 -10.37
N LYS A 7 -3.00 8.51 -11.61
CA LYS A 7 -1.66 8.25 -12.17
C LYS A 7 -0.57 8.98 -11.38
N ALA A 8 -0.80 10.23 -10.98
CA ALA A 8 0.13 10.99 -10.15
C ALA A 8 0.30 10.38 -8.75
N LEU A 9 -0.80 9.95 -8.12
CA LEU A 9 -0.77 9.26 -6.83
C LEU A 9 0.01 7.94 -6.92
N LYS A 10 -0.24 7.12 -7.95
CA LYS A 10 0.49 5.87 -8.19
C LYS A 10 2.01 6.12 -8.36
N LYS A 11 2.40 7.20 -9.06
CA LYS A 11 3.81 7.63 -9.19
C LYS A 11 4.44 8.05 -7.86
N GLN A 12 3.64 8.55 -6.92
CA GLN A 12 4.06 8.88 -5.55
C GLN A 12 3.90 7.68 -4.60
N SER A 13 3.91 6.45 -5.12
CA SER A 13 3.80 5.21 -4.34
C SER A 13 2.51 5.07 -3.52
N TRP A 14 1.44 5.78 -3.88
CA TRP A 14 0.12 5.52 -3.35
C TRP A 14 -0.53 4.34 -4.08
N ARG A 15 -1.31 3.55 -3.34
CA ARG A 15 -2.07 2.40 -3.83
C ARG A 15 -3.51 2.53 -3.38
N PHE A 16 -4.44 2.27 -4.30
CA PHE A 16 -5.86 2.32 -4.00
C PHE A 16 -6.33 0.97 -3.46
N HIS A 17 -7.02 0.99 -2.32
CA HIS A 17 -7.56 -0.20 -1.67
C HIS A 17 -9.06 -0.31 -1.98
N THR A 18 -9.46 -1.30 -2.78
CA THR A 18 -10.82 -1.41 -3.33
C THR A 18 -11.90 -1.59 -2.26
N LYS A 19 -11.62 -2.33 -1.18
CA LYS A 19 -12.56 -2.51 -0.05
C LYS A 19 -12.81 -1.23 0.76
N TYR A 20 -11.77 -0.48 1.07
CA TYR A 20 -11.87 0.73 1.89
C TYR A 20 -12.13 1.98 1.05
N MET A 21 -11.99 1.89 -0.27
CA MET A 21 -12.11 2.99 -1.21
C MET A 21 -11.21 4.19 -0.83
N MET A 22 -10.00 3.89 -0.35
CA MET A 22 -9.04 4.87 0.13
C MET A 22 -7.65 4.62 -0.46
N TRP A 23 -6.86 5.68 -0.51
CA TRP A 23 -5.47 5.63 -0.92
C TRP A 23 -4.58 5.36 0.29
N PHE A 24 -3.65 4.42 0.14
CA PHE A 24 -2.65 4.05 1.14
C PHE A 24 -1.24 4.24 0.57
N GLN A 25 -0.31 4.68 1.40
CA GLN A 25 1.12 4.75 1.10
C GLN A 25 1.88 4.10 2.26
N ARG A 26 2.95 3.37 1.95
CA ARG A 26 3.81 2.76 2.98
C ARG A 26 4.59 3.88 3.69
N HIS A 27 4.54 3.91 5.02
CA HIS A 27 5.27 4.90 5.84
C HIS A 27 6.76 4.54 5.99
N GLU A 28 7.09 3.25 5.88
CA GLU A 28 8.47 2.76 5.85
C GLU A 28 8.64 1.86 4.63
N GLU A 29 9.67 2.11 3.82
CA GLU A 29 10.17 1.10 2.88
C GLU A 29 10.86 -0.03 3.65
N PRO A 30 10.88 -1.27 3.13
CA PRO A 30 11.64 -2.34 3.75
C PRO A 30 13.09 -1.89 3.93
N LYS A 31 13.65 -2.06 5.13
CA LYS A 31 15.00 -1.58 5.51
C LYS A 31 16.16 -2.25 4.74
N THR A 32 15.89 -3.17 3.80
CA THR A 32 16.92 -3.82 2.99
C THR A 32 16.36 -4.23 1.63
N ILE A 33 16.95 -3.70 0.55
CA ILE A 33 16.79 -4.18 -0.82
C ILE A 33 18.17 -4.75 -1.20
N THR A 34 18.27 -6.07 -1.29
CA THR A 34 19.44 -6.76 -1.86
C THR A 34 19.00 -7.50 -3.11
N ASP A 35 19.79 -7.40 -4.18
CA ASP A 35 19.50 -7.82 -5.57
C ASP A 35 19.11 -9.31 -5.75
N GLU A 36 19.20 -10.14 -4.72
CA GLU A 36 18.96 -11.58 -4.85
C GLU A 36 17.60 -12.03 -4.33
N PHE A 37 16.96 -11.29 -3.42
CA PHE A 37 15.65 -11.66 -2.88
C PHE A 37 14.89 -10.43 -2.37
N GLU A 38 13.65 -10.22 -2.83
CA GLU A 38 12.64 -9.46 -2.09
C GLU A 38 12.30 -10.26 -0.82
N GLN A 39 13.17 -10.21 0.18
CA GLN A 39 12.86 -10.68 1.51
C GLN A 39 11.96 -9.62 2.15
N VAL A 40 10.70 -9.62 1.69
CA VAL A 40 9.58 -9.31 2.56
C VAL A 40 9.85 -10.07 3.84
N SER A 41 9.62 -9.43 4.98
CA SER A 41 9.56 -10.05 6.29
C SER A 41 8.48 -11.15 6.40
N SER A 42 8.09 -11.78 5.30
CA SER A 42 7.63 -13.16 5.30
C SER A 42 8.75 -14.00 5.93
N LEU A 43 8.58 -14.22 7.23
CA LEU A 43 8.75 -15.55 7.80
C LEU A 43 8.33 -16.61 6.74
N PRO A 44 8.92 -17.82 6.76
CA PRO A 44 8.69 -18.86 5.73
C PRO A 44 7.23 -19.34 5.57
N THR A 45 6.27 -18.67 6.20
CA THR A 45 4.86 -19.03 6.37
C THR A 45 3.89 -18.32 5.43
N GLY A 46 4.33 -17.48 4.48
CA GLY A 46 3.40 -16.82 3.53
C GLY A 46 2.41 -15.84 4.19
N VAL A 47 2.71 -15.40 5.41
CA VAL A 47 1.86 -14.48 6.17
C VAL A 47 2.16 -13.05 5.71
N PRO A 48 1.16 -12.27 5.26
CA PRO A 48 1.37 -10.87 4.93
C PRO A 48 1.80 -10.11 6.18
N VAL A 49 2.92 -9.40 6.10
CA VAL A 49 3.47 -8.68 7.24
C VAL A 49 2.68 -7.42 7.47
N ALA A 50 2.18 -7.26 8.69
CA ALA A 50 1.56 -6.03 9.14
C ALA A 50 2.59 -4.89 9.12
N GLY A 51 2.30 -3.82 8.39
CA GLY A 51 3.20 -2.69 8.20
C GLY A 51 2.59 -1.38 8.70
N THR A 52 3.39 -0.32 8.66
CA THR A 52 2.93 1.04 8.94
C THR A 52 2.54 1.73 7.63
N TYR A 53 1.30 2.17 7.54
CA TYR A 53 0.76 2.83 6.36
C TYR A 53 0.20 4.20 6.73
N ILE A 54 0.33 5.16 5.82
CA ILE A 54 -0.48 6.37 5.83
C ILE A 54 -1.63 6.20 4.85
N TYR A 55 -2.79 6.74 5.17
CA TYR A 55 -3.96 6.74 4.30
C TYR A 55 -4.66 8.08 4.33
N PHE A 56 -5.40 8.38 3.28
CA PHE A 56 -6.26 9.56 3.22
C PHE A 56 -7.68 9.20 3.66
N ASP A 57 -8.11 9.76 4.79
CA ASP A 57 -9.47 9.65 5.32
C ASP A 57 -10.33 10.75 4.68
N TYR A 58 -11.23 10.36 3.77
CA TYR A 58 -12.10 11.30 3.08
C TYR A 58 -13.25 11.81 3.96
N GLU A 59 -13.63 11.08 5.03
CA GLU A 59 -14.69 11.51 5.96
C GLU A 59 -14.18 12.62 6.87
N LYS A 60 -12.93 12.50 7.33
CA LYS A 60 -12.26 13.51 8.17
C LYS A 60 -11.41 14.49 7.37
N TRP A 61 -11.39 14.35 6.05
CA TRP A 61 -10.61 15.16 5.11
C TRP A 61 -9.15 15.37 5.54
N GLY A 62 -8.41 14.28 5.77
CA GLY A 62 -7.02 14.38 6.24
C GLY A 62 -6.22 13.07 6.20
N GLN A 63 -4.90 13.20 6.26
CA GLN A 63 -4.01 12.03 6.32
C GLN A 63 -3.97 11.44 7.74
N ARG A 64 -3.96 10.11 7.81
CA ARG A 64 -3.89 9.34 9.05
C ARG A 64 -2.84 8.24 8.93
N LYS A 65 -2.17 7.94 10.04
CA LYS A 65 -1.21 6.84 10.16
C LYS A 65 -1.88 5.63 10.79
N LYS A 66 -1.60 4.44 10.27
CA LYS A 66 -2.07 3.16 10.81
C LYS A 66 -0.89 2.20 10.93
N GLU A 67 -0.57 1.83 12.16
CA GLU A 67 0.45 0.83 12.50
C GLU A 67 -0.19 -0.56 12.51
N GLY A 68 0.59 -1.60 12.20
CA GLY A 68 0.09 -2.98 12.16
C GLY A 68 -0.98 -3.23 11.09
N PHE A 69 -1.05 -2.41 10.04
CA PHE A 69 -2.01 -2.60 8.97
C PHE A 69 -1.51 -3.67 7.98
N THR A 70 -2.37 -4.64 7.69
CA THR A 70 -2.12 -5.65 6.66
C THR A 70 -2.82 -5.24 5.38
N PHE A 71 -2.06 -4.86 4.36
CA PHE A 71 -2.60 -4.57 3.03
C PHE A 71 -2.73 -5.88 2.25
N GLU A 72 -3.95 -6.39 2.09
CA GLU A 72 -4.17 -7.62 1.33
C GLU A 72 -4.19 -7.33 -0.19
N TYR A 73 -3.32 -7.97 -0.97
CA TYR A 73 -3.23 -7.74 -2.42
C TYR A 73 -4.52 -8.09 -3.19
N ARG A 74 -5.42 -8.92 -2.63
CA ARG A 74 -6.75 -9.15 -3.21
C ARG A 74 -7.60 -7.87 -3.31
N TYR A 75 -7.26 -6.83 -2.55
CA TYR A 75 -7.92 -5.54 -2.58
C TYR A 75 -7.08 -4.45 -3.27
N LEU A 76 -5.98 -4.81 -3.93
CA LEU A 76 -5.22 -3.90 -4.75
C LEU A 76 -5.91 -3.71 -6.11
N GLU A 77 -6.17 -2.46 -6.48
CA GLU A 77 -6.84 -2.11 -7.75
C GLU A 77 -6.13 -2.66 -9.01
N ASP A 78 -4.80 -2.72 -9.01
CA ASP A 78 -3.99 -3.10 -10.18
C ASP A 78 -3.72 -4.63 -10.30
N ARG A 79 -4.46 -5.49 -9.60
CA ARG A 79 -4.22 -6.95 -9.61
C ARG A 79 -4.50 -7.60 -10.98
N ASP A 80 -5.44 -7.06 -11.75
CA ASP A 80 -5.90 -7.64 -13.02
C ASP A 80 -5.12 -7.15 -14.26
N LEU A 81 -3.96 -6.50 -14.08
CA LEU A 81 -3.12 -5.94 -15.16
C LEU A 81 -1.88 -6.79 -15.51
N GLN A 82 -1.87 -8.08 -15.12
CA GLN A 82 -0.83 -9.06 -15.52
C GLN A 82 -1.25 -9.88 -16.74
#